data_AF-A0AAV4F2A8-F1
#
_entry.id   AF-A0AAV4F2A8-F1
#
_cell.length_a   1.000
_cell.length_b   1.000
_cell.length_c   1.000
_cell.angle_alpha   90.00
_cell.angle_beta   90.00
_cell.angle_gamma   90.00
#
_symmetry.space_group_name_H-M   'P 1'
#
loop_
_entity.id
_entity.type
_entity.pdbx_description
1 polymer ?
#
loop_
_entity_poly.entity_id
_entity_poly.type
_entity_poly.pdbx_seq_one_letter_code
_entity_poly.pdbx_strand_id
1 'polypeptide(L)'
;MSSGSNNIRGSRSFVWDVSKLLGHGATSSVYMGRNKNTGDEVAVKVFNKQSYYRPDNVQMREFDVMQKLSHDNIVKLLAIEEEVRLSHIVLKRN
;
A
#
# COMPACT_ATOMS: atom_id res chain seq x y z
N MET A 1 22.43 -0.45 -23.75
CA MET A 1 21.99 0.62 -22.84
C MET A 1 20.72 0.13 -22.15
N SER A 2 20.86 -0.50 -20.99
CA SER A 2 19.72 -0.99 -20.21
C SER A 2 19.05 0.21 -19.54
N SER A 3 17.92 0.63 -20.08
CA SER A 3 17.05 1.65 -19.49
C SER A 3 16.69 1.22 -18.07
N GLY A 4 17.36 1.79 -17.07
CA GLY A 4 17.01 1.65 -15.67
C GLY A 4 15.66 2.32 -15.42
N SER A 5 14.57 1.64 -15.75
CA SER A 5 13.23 2.06 -15.36
C SER A 5 13.22 2.14 -13.84
N ASN A 6 13.12 3.36 -13.32
CA ASN A 6 13.17 3.62 -11.89
C ASN A 6 11.87 3.07 -11.27
N ASN A 7 11.90 1.78 -10.90
CA ASN A 7 10.76 1.00 -10.41
C ASN A 7 10.41 1.31 -8.95
N ILE A 8 11.16 2.22 -8.33
CA ILE A 8 10.93 2.65 -6.96
C ILE A 8 9.86 3.74 -6.93
N ARG A 9 8.85 3.54 -6.09
CA ARG A 9 7.78 4.49 -5.78
C ARG A 9 7.80 4.84 -4.29
N GLY A 10 7.13 5.93 -3.92
CA GLY A 10 7.13 6.38 -2.55
C GLY A 10 5.97 7.29 -2.20
N SER A 11 5.75 7.41 -0.88
CA SER A 11 4.84 8.33 -0.22
C SER A 11 5.62 9.19 0.78
N ARG A 12 4.92 9.90 1.68
CA ARG A 12 5.55 10.72 2.72
C ARG A 12 6.56 9.93 3.56
N SER A 13 6.17 8.76 4.06
CA SER A 13 7.00 7.98 4.99
C SER A 13 7.42 6.60 4.47
N PHE A 14 7.02 6.20 3.26
CA PHE A 14 7.29 4.85 2.76
C PHE A 14 7.84 4.84 1.34
N VAL A 15 8.59 3.78 1.02
CA VAL A 15 9.17 3.51 -0.31
C VAL A 15 8.96 2.04 -0.65
N TRP A 16 8.63 1.73 -1.90
CA TRP A 16 8.46 0.34 -2.36
C TRP A 16 8.92 0.17 -3.79
N ASP A 17 9.25 -1.06 -4.14
CA ASP A 17 9.67 -1.45 -5.48
C ASP A 17 8.50 -2.13 -6.20
N VAL A 18 8.05 -1.58 -7.32
CA VAL A 18 6.94 -2.19 -8.07
C VAL A 18 7.30 -3.51 -8.74
N SER A 19 8.60 -3.83 -8.86
CA SER A 19 9.04 -5.15 -9.30
C SER A 19 8.89 -6.21 -8.19
N LYS A 20 8.81 -5.79 -6.91
CA LYS A 20 8.65 -6.69 -5.75
C LYS A 20 7.19 -6.83 -5.35
N LEU A 21 6.38 -7.37 -6.26
CA LEU A 21 4.97 -7.66 -6.00
C LEU A 21 4.83 -8.84 -5.01
N LEU A 22 4.10 -8.61 -3.92
CA LEU A 22 3.74 -9.62 -2.93
C LEU A 22 2.36 -10.24 -3.24
N GLY A 23 1.48 -9.51 -3.90
CA GLY A 23 0.18 -10.02 -4.33
C GLY A 23 -0.63 -9.03 -5.15
N HIS A 24 -1.48 -9.54 -6.03
CA HIS A 24 -2.40 -8.75 -6.84
C HIS A 24 -3.84 -9.17 -6.54
N GLY A 25 -4.69 -8.20 -6.20
CA GLY A 25 -6.12 -8.38 -6.03
C GLY A 25 -6.90 -7.59 -7.06
N ALA A 26 -8.20 -7.84 -7.15
CA ALA A 26 -9.09 -7.17 -8.11
C ALA A 26 -9.06 -5.64 -8.06
N THR A 27 -8.72 -5.05 -6.91
CA THR A 27 -8.74 -3.59 -6.67
C THR A 27 -7.37 -3.01 -6.30
N SER A 28 -6.34 -3.83 -6.10
CA SER A 28 -5.08 -3.33 -5.55
C SER A 28 -3.90 -4.26 -5.83
N SER A 29 -2.71 -3.70 -5.83
CA SER A 29 -1.45 -4.47 -5.81
C SER A 29 -0.72 -4.23 -4.50
N VAL A 30 -0.14 -5.29 -3.93
CA VAL A 30 0.65 -5.23 -2.70
C VAL A 30 2.11 -5.44 -3.05
N TYR A 31 2.98 -4.53 -2.64
CA TYR A 31 4.41 -4.57 -2.93
C TYR A 31 5.22 -4.66 -1.64
N MET A 32 6.45 -5.16 -1.72
CA MET A 32 7.41 -5.05 -0.64
C MET A 32 7.95 -3.63 -0.58
N GLY A 33 7.92 -3.03 0.61
CA GLY A 33 8.44 -1.70 0.86
C GLY A 33 9.14 -1.58 2.20
N ARG A 34 9.56 -0.35 2.50
CA ARG A 34 10.21 0.03 3.74
C ARG A 34 9.67 1.33 4.29
N ASN A 35 9.63 1.43 5.61
CA ASN A 35 9.44 2.68 6.32
C ASN A 35 10.73 3.51 6.21
N LYS A 36 10.65 4.75 5.73
CA LYS A 36 11.78 5.66 5.56
C LYS A 36 12.38 6.12 6.89
N ASN A 37 11.56 6.16 7.95
CA ASN A 37 11.97 6.62 9.27
C ASN A 37 12.62 5.50 10.09
N THR A 38 12.04 4.29 10.06
CA THR A 38 12.49 3.18 10.91
C THR A 38 13.32 2.13 10.17
N GLY A 39 13.26 2.08 8.84
CA GLY A 39 13.90 1.05 8.02
C GLY A 39 13.17 -0.29 7.98
N ASP A 40 12.08 -0.45 8.75
CA ASP A 40 11.29 -1.67 8.82
C ASP A 40 10.71 -2.08 7.47
N GLU A 41 10.68 -3.38 7.20
CA GLU A 41 9.98 -3.94 6.06
C GLU A 41 8.46 -3.91 6.26
N VAL A 42 7.74 -3.57 5.20
CA VAL A 42 6.29 -3.39 5.19
C VAL A 42 5.70 -3.91 3.88
N ALA A 43 4.43 -4.32 3.92
CA ALA A 43 3.65 -4.61 2.71
C ALA A 43 2.86 -3.35 2.32
N VAL A 44 3.07 -2.84 1.11
CA VAL A 44 2.46 -1.61 0.60
C VAL A 44 1.32 -1.95 -0.36
N LYS A 45 0.07 -1.82 0.09
CA LYS A 45 -1.13 -1.98 -0.75
C LYS A 45 -1.40 -0.68 -1.49
N VAL A 46 -1.24 -0.69 -2.81
CA VAL A 46 -1.54 0.41 -3.72
C VAL A 46 -2.84 0.10 -4.44
N PHE A 47 -3.84 0.98 -4.29
CA PHE A 47 -5.10 0.86 -5.01
C PHE A 47 -4.94 1.34 -6.45
N ASN A 48 -5.60 0.68 -7.41
CA ASN A 48 -5.58 1.12 -8.80
C ASN A 48 -6.59 2.26 -9.04
N LYS A 49 -6.48 2.99 -10.16
CA LYS A 49 -7.46 4.04 -10.53
C LYS A 49 -8.89 3.49 -10.65
N GLN A 50 -9.05 2.21 -10.96
CA GLN A 50 -10.37 1.56 -11.03
C GLN A 50 -11.06 1.45 -9.67
N SER A 51 -10.30 1.28 -8.59
CA SER A 51 -10.83 1.32 -7.21
C SER A 51 -11.44 2.66 -6.85
N TYR A 52 -10.98 3.76 -7.47
CA TYR A 52 -11.49 5.10 -7.21
C TYR A 52 -12.90 5.33 -7.75
N TYR A 53 -13.33 4.56 -8.76
CA TYR A 53 -14.72 4.58 -9.25
C TYR A 53 -15.67 3.79 -8.35
N ARG A 54 -15.17 3.10 -7.32
CA ARG A 54 -16.02 2.49 -6.31
C ARG A 54 -16.59 3.60 -5.43
N PRO A 55 -17.90 3.57 -5.12
CA PRO A 55 -18.48 4.58 -4.26
C PRO A 55 -17.76 4.64 -2.90
N ASP A 56 -17.57 5.85 -2.37
CA ASP A 56 -16.73 6.12 -1.19
C ASP A 56 -17.12 5.29 0.03
N ASN A 57 -18.40 4.94 0.16
CA ASN A 57 -18.90 4.07 1.22
C ASN A 57 -18.28 2.66 1.22
N VAL A 58 -17.90 2.12 0.06
CA VAL A 58 -17.23 0.82 -0.07
C VAL A 58 -15.77 0.94 0.35
N GLN A 59 -15.08 2.01 -0.07
CA GLN A 59 -13.69 2.26 0.31
C GLN A 59 -13.56 2.49 1.82
N MET A 60 -14.48 3.27 2.40
CA MET A 60 -14.52 3.51 3.84
C MET A 60 -14.84 2.25 4.64
N ARG A 61 -15.68 1.34 4.13
CA ARG A 61 -15.94 0.06 4.81
C ARG A 61 -14.70 -0.82 4.87
N GLU A 62 -13.92 -0.92 3.80
CA GLU A 62 -12.66 -1.66 3.84
C GLU A 62 -11.72 -1.07 4.90
N PHE A 63 -11.63 0.25 4.96
CA PHE A 63 -10.81 0.94 5.95
C PHE A 63 -11.28 0.73 7.39
N ASP A 64 -12.58 0.85 7.64
CA ASP A 64 -13.19 0.70 8.96
C ASP A 64 -13.03 -0.73 9.50
N VAL A 65 -13.21 -1.74 8.64
CA VAL A 65 -12.94 -3.15 9.00
C VAL A 65 -11.46 -3.33 9.34
N MET A 66 -10.55 -2.77 8.55
CA MET A 66 -9.10 -2.91 8.80
C MET A 66 -8.64 -2.18 10.06
N GLN A 67 -9.22 -1.03 10.41
CA GLN A 67 -8.91 -0.32 11.66
C GLN A 67 -9.38 -1.09 12.90
N LYS A 68 -10.51 -1.80 12.80
CA LYS A 68 -11.09 -2.56 13.92
C LYS A 68 -10.38 -3.89 14.18
N LEU A 69 -9.48 -4.32 13.31
CA LEU A 69 -8.74 -5.57 13.40
C LEU A 69 -7.33 -5.32 13.94
N SER A 70 -7.16 -5.38 15.26
CA SER A 70 -5.86 -5.28 15.94
C SER A 70 -5.65 -6.48 16.85
N HIS A 71 -5.00 -7.51 16.33
CA HIS A 71 -4.60 -8.72 17.07
C HIS A 71 -3.22 -9.16 16.57
N ASP A 72 -2.41 -9.80 17.41
CA ASP A 72 -1.03 -10.22 17.09
C ASP A 72 -0.89 -11.20 15.91
N ASN A 73 -2.00 -11.72 15.38
CA ASN A 73 -2.04 -12.63 14.23
C ASN A 73 -2.85 -12.06 13.07
N ILE A 74 -3.24 -10.78 13.16
CA ILE A 74 -4.04 -10.10 12.15
C ILE A 74 -3.26 -8.89 11.68
N VAL A 75 -3.13 -8.79 10.35
CA VAL A 75 -2.35 -7.75 9.69
C VAL A 75 -2.78 -6.37 10.15
N LYS A 76 -1.84 -5.63 10.75
CA LYS A 76 -2.10 -4.29 11.29
C LYS A 76 -1.94 -3.23 10.21
N LEU A 77 -2.88 -2.29 10.18
CA LEU A 77 -2.77 -1.08 9.37
C LEU A 77 -1.80 -0.10 10.02
N LEU A 78 -0.70 0.23 9.33
CA LEU A 78 0.30 1.17 9.85
C LEU A 78 -0.01 2.62 9.51
N ALA A 79 -0.38 2.87 8.25
CA ALA A 79 -0.64 4.22 7.75
C ALA A 79 -1.48 4.16 6.47
N ILE A 80 -2.20 5.26 6.23
CA ILE A 80 -2.76 5.60 4.93
C ILE A 80 -2.06 6.86 4.42
N GLU A 81 -1.45 6.77 3.25
CA GLU A 81 -0.74 7.89 2.64
C GLU A 81 -1.05 7.94 1.14
N GLU A 82 -0.89 9.12 0.54
CA GLU A 82 -0.96 9.27 -0.90
C GLU A 82 0.39 8.98 -1.55
N GLU A 83 0.37 8.21 -2.65
CA GLU A 83 1.51 8.10 -3.55
C GLU A 83 1.78 9.46 -4.17
N VAL A 84 3.06 9.85 -4.20
CA VAL A 84 3.52 11.10 -4.84
C VAL A 84 3.08 11.20 -6.32
N ARG A 85 2.72 10.08 -6.95
CA ARG A 85 2.30 9.97 -8.36
C ARG A 85 0.81 9.63 -8.57
N LEU A 86 -0.04 9.76 -7.55
CA LEU A 86 -1.50 9.50 -7.54
C LEU A 86 -1.88 8.04 -7.31
N SER A 87 -2.13 7.67 -6.05
CA SER A 87 -2.98 6.55 -5.57
C SER A 87 -2.99 6.55 -4.04
N HIS A 88 -4.10 6.19 -3.39
CA HIS A 88 -4.12 5.92 -1.95
C HIS A 88 -3.32 4.64 -1.65
N ILE A 89 -2.53 4.66 -0.57
CA ILE A 89 -1.68 3.56 -0.13
C ILE A 89 -2.10 3.13 1.27
N VAL A 90 -2.21 1.83 1.49
CA VAL A 90 -2.50 1.20 2.79
C VAL A 90 -1.33 0.28 3.13
N LEU A 91 -0.68 0.52 4.28
CA LEU A 91 0.52 -0.22 4.68
C LEU A 91 0.21 -1.27 5.74
N LYS A 92 0.78 -2.46 5.56
CA LYS A 92 0.52 -3.67 6.34
C LYS A 92 1.79 -4.20 6.98
N ARG A 93 1.71 -4.60 8.25
CA ARG A 93 2.76 -5.38 8.96
C ARG A 93 2.13 -6.62 9.59
N ASN A 94 2.87 -7.72 9.54
CA ASN A 94 2.65 -8.91 10.37
C ASN A 94 3.63 -8.83 11.55
#